data_AF-A0A2W6YYN3-F1
#
_entry.id   AF-A0A2W6YYN3-F1
#
_cell.length_a   1.000
_cell.length_b   1.000
_cell.length_c   1.000
_cell.angle_alpha   90.00
_cell.angle_beta   90.00
_cell.angle_gamma   90.00
#
_symmetry.space_group_name_H-M   'P 1'
#
loop_
_entity.id
_entity.type
_entity.pdbx_description
1 polymer ?
#
loop_
_entity_poly.entity_id
_entity_poly.type
_entity_poly.pdbx_seq_one_letter_code
_entity_poly.pdbx_strand_id
1 'polypeptide(L)' 'MSRKLCCTCQWWDNSASSAVSAAETGQCRRLPPGFDDRTGLAVWPFTEETDWCGEFALDEARDEEEAGG' A
#
# COMPACT_ATOMS: atom_id res chain seq x y z
N MET A 1 -10.42 -16.84 0.31
CA MET A 1 -10.52 -15.57 1.07
C MET A 1 -9.19 -14.86 0.89
N SER A 2 -9.09 -13.96 -0.08
CA SER A 2 -7.89 -13.17 -0.33
C SER A 2 -7.59 -12.32 0.90
N ARG A 3 -6.38 -12.47 1.45
CA ARG A 3 -5.98 -11.73 2.66
C ARG A 3 -5.82 -10.26 2.28
N LYS A 4 -6.58 -9.38 2.94
CA LYS A 4 -6.54 -7.92 2.72
C LYS A 4 -5.27 -7.36 3.36
N LEU A 5 -4.18 -7.34 2.60
CA LEU A 5 -2.87 -6.86 3.02
C LEU A 5 -2.47 -5.67 2.17
N CYS A 6 -1.63 -4.79 2.70
CA CYS A 6 -1.05 -3.70 1.93
C CYS A 6 -0.34 -4.20 0.66
N CYS A 7 0.42 -5.29 0.74
CA CYS A 7 1.15 -5.84 -0.42
C CYS A 7 0.30 -6.31 -1.59
N THR A 8 -0.97 -6.63 -1.35
CA THR A 8 -1.91 -7.04 -2.39
C THR A 8 -2.87 -5.92 -2.78
N CYS A 9 -2.79 -4.75 -2.15
CA CYS A 9 -3.68 -3.64 -2.40
C CYS A 9 -3.19 -2.73 -3.53
N GLN A 10 -4.07 -2.34 -4.45
CA GLN A 10 -3.74 -1.42 -5.55
C GLN A 10 -3.27 -0.03 -5.09
N TRP A 11 -3.59 0.36 -3.84
CA TRP A 11 -3.22 1.66 -3.28
C TRP A 11 -1.88 1.64 -2.55
N TRP A 12 -1.23 0.49 -2.43
CA TRP A 12 0.07 0.42 -1.78
C TRP A 12 1.18 0.59 -2.80
N ASP A 13 2.06 1.55 -2.55
CA ASP A 13 3.19 1.87 -3.41
C ASP A 13 4.50 1.55 -2.70
N ASN A 14 5.15 0.46 -3.13
CA ASN A 14 6.46 0.02 -2.65
C ASN A 14 7.56 0.22 -3.70
N SER A 15 7.33 1.07 -4.71
CA SER A 15 8.34 1.41 -5.71
C SER A 15 9.61 1.94 -5.05
N ALA A 16 10.77 1.79 -5.69
CA ALA A 16 12.07 2.21 -5.11
C ALA A 16 12.12 3.70 -4.73
N SER A 17 11.28 4.55 -5.34
CA SER A 17 11.08 5.96 -4.99
C SER A 17 10.30 6.18 -3.69
N SER A 18 9.51 5.20 -3.27
CA SER A 18 8.59 5.24 -2.13
C SER A 18 8.98 4.29 -0.99
N ALA A 19 9.89 3.34 -1.25
CA ALA A 19 10.41 2.39 -0.27
C ALA A 19 11.49 3.04 0.61
N VAL A 20 11.30 3.02 1.93
CA VAL A 20 12.28 3.52 2.89
C VAL A 20 13.23 2.40 3.29
N SER A 21 14.21 2.06 2.43
CA SER A 21 15.33 1.14 2.71
C SER A 21 15.04 -0.30 3.17
N ALA A 22 13.81 -0.65 3.55
CA ALA A 22 13.36 -2.00 3.87
C ALA A 22 12.50 -2.51 2.71
N ALA A 23 12.79 -3.72 2.25
CA ALA A 23 12.06 -4.36 1.15
C ALA A 23 10.56 -4.58 1.48
N GLU A 24 10.20 -4.46 2.76
CA GLU A 24 8.88 -4.80 3.32
C GLU A 24 8.05 -3.55 3.69
N THR A 25 8.55 -2.33 3.44
CA THR A 25 7.83 -1.08 3.74
C THR A 25 7.47 -0.32 2.46
N GLY A 26 6.23 0.16 2.40
CA GLY A 26 5.72 1.00 1.32
C GLY A 26 4.82 2.12 1.83
N GLN A 27 4.25 2.90 0.91
CA GLN A 27 3.33 3.99 1.22
C GLN A 27 1.89 3.59 0.95
N CYS A 28 1.00 3.80 1.92
CA CYS A 28 -0.43 3.63 1.73
C CYS A 28 -1.03 4.89 1.10
N ARG A 29 -1.44 4.81 -0.17
CA ARG A 29 -2.06 5.93 -0.92
C ARG A 29 -3.56 6.07 -0.69
N ARG A 30 -4.16 5.17 0.10
CA ARG A 30 -5.57 5.27 0.47
C ARG A 30 -5.82 6.36 1.51
N LEU A 31 -4.92 6.52 2.46
CA LEU A 31 -4.99 7.56 3.48
C LEU A 31 -4.27 8.81 2.98
N PRO A 32 -4.81 10.03 3.18
CA PRO A 32 -4.17 11.25 2.70
C PRO A 32 -2.79 11.45 3.36
N PRO A 33 -1.88 12.19 2.70
CA PRO A 33 -0.58 12.47 3.28
C PRO A 33 -0.73 13.35 4.52
N GLY A 34 0.03 13.01 5.56
CA GLY A 34 0.15 13.80 6.77
C GLY A 34 1.29 14.82 6.65
N PHE A 35 1.22 15.89 7.44
CA PHE A 35 2.34 16.81 7.56
C PHE A 35 3.44 16.19 8.41
N ASP A 36 4.65 16.08 7.86
CA ASP A 36 5.84 15.64 8.58
C ASP A 36 6.61 16.85 9.10
N ASP A 37 6.71 16.97 10.43
CA ASP A 37 7.33 18.14 11.09
C ASP A 37 8.85 18.23 10.87
N ARG A 38 9.51 17.10 10.54
CA ARG A 38 10.95 17.01 10.41
C ARG A 38 11.43 17.50 9.05
N THR A 39 10.67 17.17 8.01
CA THR A 39 10.96 17.55 6.63
C THR A 39 10.17 18.78 6.19
N GLY A 40 9.08 19.11 6.88
CA GLY A 40 8.15 20.18 6.49
C GLY A 40 7.32 19.85 5.26
N LEU A 41 7.25 18.56 4.87
CA LEU A 41 6.59 18.09 3.66
C LEU A 41 5.34 17.26 4.00
N ALA A 42 4.43 17.17 3.03
CA ALA A 42 3.31 16.24 3.10
C ALA A 42 3.78 14.85 2.66
N VAL A 43 3.69 13.86 3.54
CA VAL A 43 4.18 12.50 3.31
C VAL A 43 3.06 11.49 3.49
N TRP A 44 2.97 10.54 2.56
CA TRP A 44 2.02 9.44 2.66
C TRP A 44 2.42 8.50 3.82
N PRO A 45 1.45 7.93 4.54
CA PRO A 45 1.76 7.05 5.66
C PRO A 45 2.49 5.79 5.18
N PHE A 46 3.58 5.47 5.86
CA PHE A 46 4.31 4.23 5.65
C PHE A 46 3.63 3.07 6.37
N THR A 47 3.52 1.94 5.69
CA THR A 47 2.94 0.70 6.21
C THR A 47 3.80 -0.49 5.81
N GLU A 48 3.79 -1.53 6.62
CA GLU A 48 4.42 -2.81 6.29
C GLU A 48 3.59 -3.57 5.25
N GLU A 49 4.22 -4.53 4.58
CA GLU A 49 3.55 -5.35 3.55
C GLU A 49 2.33 -6.10 4.11
N THR A 50 2.37 -6.45 5.40
CA THR A 50 1.33 -7.22 6.11
C THR A 50 0.28 -6.35 6.81
N ASP A 51 0.43 -5.03 6.78
CA ASP A 51 -0.53 -4.10 7.39
C ASP A 51 -1.87 -4.08 6.66
N TRP A 52 -2.89 -3.55 7.35
CA TRP A 52 -4.19 -3.27 6.77
C TRP A 52 -4.81 -2.01 7.36
N CYS A 53 -5.08 -1.02 6.51
CA CYS A 53 -5.63 0.29 6.90
C CYS A 53 -7.16 0.30 7.08
N GLY A 54 -7.84 -0.84 6.98
CA GLY A 54 -9.31 -0.96 7.07
C GLY A 54 -10.02 -0.93 5.71
N GLU A 55 -9.36 -0.42 4.67
CA GLU A 55 -9.87 -0.41 3.29
C GLU A 55 -8.95 -1.22 2.38
N PHE A 56 -9.52 -1.77 1.29
CA PHE A 56 -8.78 -2.59 0.35
C PHE A 56 -9.43 -2.55 -1.03
N ALA A 57 -8.62 -2.44 -2.07
CA ALA A 57 -9.04 -2.62 -3.44
C ALA A 57 -7.99 -3.40 -4.23
N LEU A 58 -8.48 -4.29 -5.10
CA LEU A 58 -7.69 -5.03 -6.05
C LEU A 58 -7.74 -4.30 -7.38
N ASP A 59 -6.64 -4.33 -8.10
CA ASP A 59 -6.67 -3.96 -9.49
C ASP A 59 -7.50 -5.02 -10.23
N GLU A 60 -8.64 -4.63 -10.81
CA GLU A 60 -9.62 -5.56 -11.40
C GLU A 60 -8.98 -6.48 -12.47
N ALA A 61 -7.84 -6.09 -13.05
CA ALA A 61 -7.07 -6.93 -13.98
C ALA A 61 -6.37 -8.14 -13.33
N ARG A 62 -6.26 -8.21 -12.00
CA ARG A 62 -5.64 -9.32 -11.25
C ARG A 62 -6.66 -10.27 -10.62
N ASP A 63 -7.96 -9.96 -10.69
CA ASP A 63 -9.03 -10.76 -10.06
C ASP A 63 -9.56 -11.88 -10.99
N GLU A 64 -9.37 -11.75 -12.32
CA GLU A 64 -9.87 -12.72 -13.31
C GLU A 64 -9.13 -14.07 -13.32
N GLU A 65 -7.93 -14.18 -12.75
CA GLU A 65 -7.16 -15.44 -12.70
C GLU A 65 -7.64 -16.42 -11.60
N GLU A 66 -8.36 -15.96 -10.57
CA GLU A 66 -8.79 -16.81 -9.42
C GLU A 66 -10.29 -17.16 -9.45
N ALA A 67 -11.02 -16.79 -10.51
CA ALA A 67 -12.45 -17.09 -10.68
C ALA A 67 -12.74 -18.13 -11.80
N GLY A 68 -11.73 -18.56 -12.54
CA GLY A 68 -11.84 -19.53 -13.65
C GLY A 68 -11.37 -20.93 -13.27
N GLY A 69 -12.06 -21.59 -12.32
CA GLY A 69 -11.91 -23.02 -12.03
C GLY A 69 -12.95 -23.87 -12.74
#